data_AF-A0A962U7T5-F1
#
_entry.id   AF-A0A962U7T5-F1
#
_cell.length_a   1.000
_cell.length_b   1.000
_cell.length_c   1.000
_cell.angle_alpha   90.00
_cell.angle_beta   90.00
_cell.angle_gamma   90.00
#
_symmetry.space_group_name_H-M   'P 1'
#
loop_
_entity.id
_entity.type
_entity.pdbx_description
1 polymer ?
#
loop_
_entity_poly.entity_id
_entity_poly.type
_entity_poly.pdbx_seq_one_letter_code
_entity_poly.pdbx_strand_id
1 'polypeptide(L)'
;WGRAVMRRGDGSSSHNLFGIKADRRWDGERVNTSTLEYRDGVALRTHADFRAYGSFDESFSDYVDFVQRNPRYREALQNTDDPAAYFGALQRAGYATDPAYAEKIERILDGEPMRRFKQPAGEGVRDT
;
A
#
# COMPACT_ATOMS: atom_id res chain seq x y z
N TRP A 1 2.10 -1.37 -7.88
CA TRP A 1 1.47 -1.57 -6.55
C TRP A 1 -0.02 -1.90 -6.74
N GLY A 2 -0.62 -2.69 -5.86
CA GLY A 2 -2.08 -2.89 -5.82
C GLY A 2 -2.73 -3.98 -6.70
N ARG A 3 -1.97 -4.76 -7.50
CA ARG A 3 -2.54 -5.79 -8.40
C ARG A 3 -2.64 -7.20 -7.81
N ALA A 4 -1.82 -7.54 -6.82
CA ALA A 4 -1.85 -8.85 -6.18
C ALA A 4 -1.24 -8.78 -4.77
N VAL A 5 -1.91 -9.43 -3.81
CA VAL A 5 -1.35 -9.68 -2.47
C VAL A 5 -0.35 -10.82 -2.58
N MET A 6 0.81 -10.67 -1.92
CA MET A 6 1.86 -11.69 -1.91
C MET A 6 1.32 -12.99 -1.30
N ARG A 7 1.77 -14.13 -1.82
CA ARG A 7 1.37 -15.45 -1.32
C ARG A 7 2.47 -16.08 -0.48
N ARG A 8 2.06 -16.90 0.47
CA ARG A 8 2.90 -17.78 1.29
C ARG A 8 3.35 -18.99 0.46
N GLY A 9 4.28 -19.77 1.01
CA GLY A 9 4.83 -20.96 0.33
C GLY A 9 3.78 -22.04 0.03
N ASP A 10 2.72 -22.12 0.84
CA ASP A 10 1.57 -23.01 0.65
C ASP A 10 0.51 -22.45 -0.32
N GLY A 11 0.76 -21.27 -0.91
CA GLY A 11 -0.15 -20.57 -1.82
C GLY A 11 -1.24 -19.75 -1.13
N SER A 12 -1.34 -19.78 0.19
CA SER A 12 -2.28 -18.94 0.95
C SER A 12 -1.85 -17.47 0.94
N SER A 13 -2.76 -16.57 1.31
CA SER A 13 -2.49 -15.13 1.30
C SER A 13 -1.55 -14.74 2.44
N SER A 14 -0.58 -13.86 2.17
CA SER A 14 0.18 -13.17 3.23
C SER A 14 -0.64 -12.07 3.92
N HIS A 15 -1.80 -11.72 3.35
CA HIS A 15 -2.63 -10.59 3.75
C HIS A 15 -1.95 -9.21 3.73
N ASN A 16 -0.70 -9.09 3.28
CA ASN A 16 0.02 -7.81 3.26
C ASN A 16 -0.44 -6.94 2.09
N LEU A 17 -1.46 -6.11 2.37
CA LEU A 17 -2.07 -5.19 1.40
C LEU A 17 -1.12 -4.04 1.03
N PHE A 18 -0.27 -3.64 1.98
CA PHE A 18 0.48 -2.39 1.90
C PHE A 18 1.90 -2.56 1.38
N GLY A 19 2.39 -3.82 1.29
CA GLY A 19 3.73 -4.13 0.82
C GLY A 19 4.81 -3.73 1.83
N ILE A 20 4.51 -3.77 3.14
CA ILE A 20 5.46 -3.40 4.18
C ILE A 20 6.57 -4.46 4.24
N LYS A 21 7.81 -4.02 4.08
CA LYS A 21 8.99 -4.89 4.18
C LYS A 21 9.19 -5.36 5.62
N ALA A 22 9.62 -6.59 5.80
CA ALA A 22 10.04 -7.11 7.08
C ALA A 22 11.47 -6.63 7.36
N ASP A 23 11.59 -5.49 8.06
CA ASP A 23 12.88 -4.99 8.53
C ASP A 23 13.33 -5.74 9.80
N ARG A 24 14.49 -5.36 10.37
CA ARG A 24 15.06 -6.00 11.55
C ARG A 24 14.20 -5.91 12.82
N ARG A 25 13.23 -5.00 12.86
CA ARG A 25 12.32 -4.82 14.00
C ARG A 25 11.10 -5.73 13.90
N TRP A 26 10.91 -6.39 12.76
CA TRP A 26 9.82 -7.31 12.55
C TRP A 26 10.19 -8.72 13.04
N ASP A 27 9.45 -9.19 14.05
CA ASP A 27 9.57 -10.51 14.65
C ASP A 27 8.47 -11.48 14.20
N GLY A 28 7.42 -10.98 13.56
CA GLY A 28 6.33 -11.78 13.01
C GLY A 28 6.68 -12.56 11.74
N GLU A 29 5.66 -13.20 11.17
CA GLU A 29 5.81 -13.99 9.95
C GLU A 29 6.21 -13.12 8.75
N ARG A 30 6.97 -13.72 7.82
CA ARG A 30 7.41 -13.03 6.61
C ARG A 30 7.26 -13.92 5.39
N VAL A 31 7.10 -13.29 4.23
CA VAL A 31 7.16 -13.95 2.92
C VAL A 31 8.31 -13.36 2.12
N ASN A 32 9.18 -14.23 1.60
CA ASN A 32 10.21 -13.83 0.66
C ASN A 32 9.64 -13.88 -0.76
N THR A 33 9.68 -12.76 -1.48
CA THR A 33 9.19 -12.72 -2.86
C THR A 33 10.12 -11.96 -3.77
N SER A 34 10.11 -12.35 -5.04
CA SER A 34 10.72 -11.57 -6.10
C SER A 34 9.92 -10.29 -6.33
N THR A 35 10.59 -9.14 -6.28
CA THR A 35 10.01 -7.80 -6.44
C THR A 35 10.84 -6.97 -7.42
N LEU A 36 10.24 -5.91 -7.97
CA LEU A 36 10.96 -4.90 -8.74
C LEU A 36 11.30 -3.74 -7.82
N GLU A 37 12.59 -3.50 -7.62
CA GLU A 37 13.08 -2.28 -6.98
C GLU A 37 13.68 -1.35 -8.02
N TYR A 38 13.44 -0.04 -7.89
CA TYR A 38 14.08 0.95 -8.74
C TYR A 38 15.34 1.49 -8.07
N ARG A 39 16.45 1.51 -8.79
CA ARG A 39 17.71 2.17 -8.39
C ARG A 39 18.15 3.05 -9.54
N ASP A 40 18.37 4.33 -9.28
CA ASP A 40 18.73 5.33 -10.30
C ASP A 40 17.77 5.32 -11.51
N GLY A 41 16.48 5.11 -11.24
CA GLY A 41 15.42 5.02 -12.26
C GLY A 41 15.34 3.69 -13.00
N VAL A 42 16.26 2.76 -12.77
CA VAL A 42 16.29 1.44 -13.43
C VAL A 42 15.60 0.40 -12.56
N ALA A 43 14.64 -0.32 -13.14
CA ALA A 43 13.96 -1.43 -12.47
C ALA A 43 14.86 -2.67 -12.41
N LEU A 44 15.11 -3.15 -11.20
CA LEU A 44 15.93 -4.32 -10.90
C LEU A 44 15.07 -5.37 -10.20
N ARG A 45 15.16 -6.61 -10.69
CA ARG A 45 14.53 -7.76 -10.02
C ARG A 45 15.37 -8.15 -8.82
N THR A 46 14.77 -8.16 -7.63
CA THR A 46 15.43 -8.56 -6.38
C THR A 46 14.50 -9.42 -5.53
N HIS A 47 15.05 -10.11 -4.55
CA HIS A 47 14.26 -10.73 -3.49
C HIS A 47 14.21 -9.79 -2.29
N ALA A 48 13.06 -9.76 -1.62
CA ALA A 48 12.90 -9.04 -0.36
C ALA A 48 11.91 -9.79 0.54
N ASP A 49 12.13 -9.65 1.85
CA ASP A 49 11.19 -10.13 2.86
C ASP A 49 10.11 -9.07 3.10
N PHE A 50 8.86 -9.51 3.07
CA PHE A 50 7.70 -8.71 3.41
C PHE A 50 7.00 -9.30 4.62
N ARG A 51 6.40 -8.43 5.44
CA ARG A 51 5.57 -8.87 6.57
C ARG A 51 4.43 -9.75 6.06
N ALA A 52 4.00 -10.70 6.87
CA ALA A 52 2.83 -11.51 6.61
C ALA A 52 1.93 -11.50 7.84
N TYR A 53 0.63 -11.51 7.60
CA TYR A 53 -0.40 -11.34 8.63
C TYR A 53 -1.41 -12.48 8.56
N GLY A 54 -2.12 -12.70 9.66
CA GLY A 54 -3.24 -13.64 9.77
C GLY A 54 -4.49 -13.13 9.06
N SER A 55 -4.65 -11.81 8.92
CA SER A 55 -5.84 -11.19 8.32
C SER A 55 -5.53 -9.84 7.64
N PHE A 56 -6.49 -9.33 6.86
CA PHE A 56 -6.41 -7.98 6.30
C PHE A 56 -6.53 -6.89 7.36
N ASP A 57 -7.28 -7.13 8.45
CA ASP A 57 -7.41 -6.21 9.57
C ASP A 57 -6.08 -6.01 10.31
N GLU A 58 -5.32 -7.10 10.50
CA GLU A 58 -3.95 -7.03 11.02
C GLU A 58 -3.04 -6.23 10.08
N SER A 59 -3.15 -6.45 8.76
CA SER A 59 -2.36 -5.69 7.79
C SER A 59 -2.67 -4.20 7.82
N PHE A 60 -3.93 -3.82 8.04
CA PHE A 60 -4.34 -2.41 8.14
C PHE A 60 -3.85 -1.79 9.43
N SER A 61 -4.02 -2.50 10.55
CA SER A 61 -3.58 -2.05 11.87
C SER A 61 -2.07 -1.82 11.89
N ASP A 62 -1.28 -2.77 11.37
CA ASP A 62 0.18 -2.65 11.30
C ASP A 62 0.62 -1.52 10.35
N TYR A 63 -0.11 -1.27 9.26
CA TYR A 63 0.17 -0.11 8.40
C TYR A 63 0.00 1.22 9.14
N VAL A 64 -1.11 1.40 9.84
CA VAL A 64 -1.36 2.61 10.64
C VAL A 64 -0.26 2.79 11.68
N ASP A 65 0.05 1.74 12.44
CA ASP A 65 1.12 1.74 13.42
C ASP A 65 2.50 2.05 12.81
N PHE A 66 2.82 1.42 11.67
CA PHE A 66 4.09 1.61 10.97
C PHE A 66 4.29 3.06 10.52
N VAL A 67 3.25 3.66 9.93
CA VAL A 67 3.32 5.05 9.46
C VAL A 67 3.39 6.01 10.65
N GLN A 68 2.59 5.80 11.70
CA GLN A 68 2.56 6.66 12.89
C GLN A 68 3.86 6.63 13.70
N ARG A 69 4.45 5.44 13.90
CA ARG A 69 5.64 5.27 14.76
C ARG A 69 6.94 5.66 14.06
N ASN A 70 6.97 5.69 12.72
CA ASN A 70 8.19 5.95 11.99
C ASN A 70 8.33 7.46 11.67
N PRO A 71 9.29 8.17 12.30
CA PRO A 71 9.40 9.62 12.18
C PRO A 71 9.62 10.12 10.74
N ARG A 72 10.04 9.23 9.83
CA ARG A 72 10.21 9.54 8.40
C ARG A 72 8.90 9.91 7.70
N TYR A 73 7.75 9.46 8.20
CA TYR A 73 6.45 9.68 7.56
C TYR A 73 5.64 10.82 8.20
N ARG A 74 6.25 11.63 9.07
CA ARG A 74 5.58 12.74 9.76
C ARG A 74 4.91 13.73 8.80
N GLU A 75 5.55 14.03 7.68
CA GLU A 75 4.97 14.90 6.65
C GLU A 75 3.70 14.29 6.04
N ALA A 76 3.69 12.98 5.78
CA ALA A 76 2.49 12.30 5.26
C ALA A 76 1.34 12.40 6.26
N LEU A 77 1.61 12.21 7.56
CA LEU A 77 0.59 12.31 8.61
C LEU A 77 -0.01 13.72 8.79
N GLN A 78 0.65 14.76 8.27
CA GLN A 78 0.09 16.12 8.25
C GLN A 78 -0.87 16.36 7.08
N ASN A 79 -0.93 15.43 6.12
CA ASN A 79 -1.67 15.56 4.87
C ASN A 79 -2.74 14.46 4.72
N THR A 80 -3.25 13.89 5.80
CA THR A 80 -4.19 12.75 5.75
C THR A 80 -5.51 13.05 5.03
N ASP A 81 -5.88 14.33 4.94
CA ASP A 81 -7.12 14.78 4.30
C ASP A 81 -6.95 15.03 2.78
N ASP A 82 -5.71 14.99 2.27
CA ASP A 82 -5.39 15.13 0.86
C ASP A 82 -4.60 13.88 0.39
N PRO A 83 -5.25 12.95 -0.33
CA PRO A 83 -4.60 11.74 -0.82
C PRO A 83 -3.34 12.01 -1.66
N ALA A 84 -3.36 13.01 -2.54
CA ALA A 84 -2.22 13.30 -3.42
C ALA A 84 -1.02 13.79 -2.60
N ALA A 85 -1.26 14.71 -1.66
CA ALA A 85 -0.23 15.18 -0.74
C ALA A 85 0.28 14.05 0.19
N TYR A 86 -0.62 13.20 0.70
CA TYR A 86 -0.29 12.05 1.53
C TYR A 86 0.64 11.05 0.81
N PHE A 87 0.23 10.55 -0.36
CA PHE A 87 1.00 9.55 -1.10
C PHE A 87 2.29 10.15 -1.68
N GLY A 88 2.27 11.43 -2.06
CA GLY A 88 3.48 12.16 -2.44
C GLY A 88 4.50 12.24 -1.31
N ALA A 89 4.06 12.55 -0.09
CA ALA A 89 4.91 12.58 1.09
C ALA A 89 5.45 11.18 1.46
N LEU A 90 4.61 10.12 1.35
CA LEU A 90 5.08 8.74 1.53
C LEU A 90 6.17 8.36 0.51
N GLN A 91 6.00 8.75 -0.75
CA GLN A 91 6.99 8.49 -1.80
C GLN A 91 8.31 9.22 -1.50
N ARG A 92 8.27 10.52 -1.21
CA ARG A 92 9.45 11.32 -0.83
C ARG A 92 10.17 10.74 0.39
N ALA A 93 9.39 10.28 1.37
CA ALA A 93 9.91 9.63 2.55
C ALA A 93 10.51 8.26 2.27
N GLY A 94 10.32 7.67 1.08
CA GLY A 94 10.90 6.40 0.64
C GLY A 94 10.08 5.17 1.02
N TYR A 95 8.75 5.28 1.03
CA TYR A 95 7.84 4.14 1.20
C TYR A 95 7.95 3.13 0.05
N ALA A 96 8.06 3.64 -1.19
CA ALA A 96 8.28 2.84 -2.40
C ALA A 96 9.47 3.40 -3.20
N THR A 97 10.21 2.51 -3.88
CA THR A 97 11.30 2.93 -4.78
C THR A 97 10.80 3.30 -6.17
N ASP A 98 9.60 2.84 -6.53
CA ASP A 98 8.93 3.15 -7.79
C ASP A 98 8.73 4.68 -7.94
N PRO A 99 9.35 5.33 -8.95
CA PRO A 99 9.27 6.78 -9.11
C PRO A 99 7.86 7.26 -9.47
N ALA A 100 6.98 6.37 -9.92
CA ALA A 100 5.59 6.66 -10.24
C ALA A 100 4.62 6.14 -9.17
N TYR A 101 5.06 5.93 -7.93
CA TYR A 101 4.24 5.33 -6.87
C TYR A 101 2.98 6.16 -6.57
N ALA A 102 3.12 7.44 -6.24
CA ALA A 102 1.99 8.32 -5.91
C ALA A 102 1.03 8.44 -7.09
N GLU A 103 1.56 8.69 -8.29
CA GLU A 103 0.78 8.76 -9.54
C GLU A 103 0.01 7.46 -9.83
N LYS A 104 0.62 6.29 -9.57
CA LYS A 104 -0.06 4.98 -9.70
C LYS A 104 -1.25 4.87 -8.75
N ILE A 105 -1.13 5.41 -7.53
CA ILE A 105 -2.23 5.39 -6.55
C ILE A 105 -3.32 6.37 -6.93
N GLU A 106 -2.97 7.59 -7.35
CA GLU A 106 -3.92 8.58 -7.85
C GLU A 106 -4.77 8.00 -8.98
N ARG A 107 -4.15 7.35 -9.97
CA ARG A 107 -4.88 6.65 -11.04
C ARG A 107 -5.83 5.56 -10.55
N ILE A 108 -5.52 4.88 -9.44
CA ILE A 108 -6.42 3.89 -8.84
C ILE A 108 -7.60 4.59 -8.15
N LEU A 109 -7.33 5.66 -7.40
CA LEU A 109 -8.36 6.44 -6.70
C LEU A 109 -9.35 7.13 -7.66
N ASP A 110 -8.87 7.50 -8.84
CA ASP A 110 -9.67 8.10 -9.91
C ASP A 110 -10.30 7.08 -10.84
N GLY A 111 -9.95 5.79 -10.69
CA GLY A 111 -10.47 4.70 -11.51
C GLY A 111 -11.95 4.41 -11.23
N GLU A 112 -12.62 3.84 -12.24
CA GLU A 112 -14.06 3.47 -12.19
C GLU A 112 -14.48 2.69 -10.93
N PRO A 113 -13.74 1.66 -10.45
CA PRO A 113 -14.13 0.93 -9.25
C PRO A 113 -14.24 1.83 -8.01
N MET A 114 -13.30 2.76 -7.84
CA MET A 114 -13.26 3.68 -6.70
C MET A 114 -14.29 4.80 -6.86
N ARG A 115 -14.52 5.29 -8.08
CA ARG A 115 -15.60 6.25 -8.37
C ARG A 115 -16.97 5.69 -8.02
N ARG A 116 -17.24 4.44 -8.37
CA ARG A 116 -18.50 3.75 -8.02
C ARG A 116 -18.66 3.57 -6.51
N PHE A 117 -17.58 3.28 -5.78
CA PHE A 117 -17.61 3.18 -4.32
C PHE A 117 -17.87 4.54 -3.63
N LYS A 118 -17.33 5.63 -4.21
CA LYS A 118 -17.52 7.00 -3.70
C LYS A 118 -18.90 7.59 -4.01
N GLN A 119 -19.62 7.04 -5.00
CA GLN A 119 -21.01 7.44 -5.25
C GLN A 119 -21.88 6.88 -4.11
N PRO A 120 -22.71 7.70 -3.46
CA PRO A 120 -23.74 7.16 -2.57
C PRO A 120 -24.60 6.19 -3.38
N ALA A 121 -25.02 5.08 -2.77
CA ALA A 121 -25.98 4.17 -3.39
C ALA A 121 -27.21 5.01 -3.79
N GLY A 122 -27.40 5.19 -5.10
CA GLY A 122 -28.38 6.12 -5.64
C GLY A 122 -29.78 5.84 -5.12
N GLU A 123 -30.46 6.92 -4.72
CA GLU A 123 -31.89 6.99 -4.54
C GLU A 123 -32.61 6.30 -5.72
N GLY A 124 -33.58 5.47 -5.38
CA GLY A 124 -34.40 4.78 -6.35
C GLY A 124 -35.10 5.77 -7.27
N VAL A 125 -34.97 5.52 -8.57
CA VAL A 125 -35.83 6.08 -9.60
C VAL A 125 -37.28 5.76 -9.20
N ARG A 126 -38.01 6.78 -8.73
CA ARG A 126 -39.48 6.77 -8.71
C ARG A 126 -39.92 7.54 -9.95
N ASP A 127 -40.15 6.82 -11.04
CA ASP A 127 -41.00 7.35 -12.10
C ASP A 127 -42.45 7.24 -11.65
N THR A 128 -43.12 8.39 -11.73
CA THR A 128 -44.55 8.64 -11.49
C THR A 128 -45.43 8.08 -12.59
#